data_AF-A0A1G3VAZ8-F1
#
_entry.id   AF-A0A1G3VAZ8-F1
#
_cell.length_a   1.000
_cell.length_b   1.000
_cell.length_c   1.000
_cell.angle_alpha   90.00
_cell.angle_beta   90.00
_cell.angle_gamma   90.00
#
_symmetry.space_group_name_H-M   'P 1'
#
loop_
_entity.id
_entity.type
_entity.pdbx_description
1 polymer ?
#
loop_
_entity_poly.entity_id
_entity_poly.type
_entity_poly.pdbx_seq_one_letter_code
_entity_poly.pdbx_strand_id
1 'polypeptide(L)'
;MVSSWSAKDRDRIAAEGLTFGEVERQLTLFRRGVSPVRLSRPCHAGDGIVVLGATEEEEQLKVYEAALLTKRFIKFVPASGAASRMFKEWYRCLGEGGFSEKTKEDAFVSDLKRHCFFPDLQAVVSAQRHDLEGLLKKRDNATILKYILTEEGLNYGRLPKALLKFHAYPEGCRTALEEHLVEAALYARDGRNCSRLHFTVSSEHQNAVRRYLQQVIGSHESRLQTLFEVGLSIQSTGTNTLAVDPDNRPFRDEEGGLVFRPGGHGSLLTNLNALEADVVFLKNIDNCVPDRLKPETVRWKKILAGYLITLQEGIFARLRLLAAGKTGEADLTEIARFCRKKLHLVMPRGFLKRSLAERRLFLFEKLNRPLRICGMVKNEGEPGGGPFWVDHSGGTDAVSLQIVEEAQIDRNDSGQRTLWESSTYFNPVDLVCGFRDYRGQKFDLTRFIDPEWSTISRKSEEGRDLLALERPGLWNGSMAYWNTLFVEVPLVTFNPVKTVADLLRPQHLAA
;
A
#
# COMPACT_ATOMS: atom_id res chain seq x y z
N MET A 1 -26.10 -0.37 27.99
CA MET A 1 -27.08 -1.42 27.61
C MET A 1 -26.53 -2.12 26.38
N VAL A 2 -26.33 -3.44 26.45
CA VAL A 2 -25.97 -4.27 25.30
C VAL A 2 -27.17 -4.24 24.36
N SER A 3 -26.97 -3.76 23.13
CA SER A 3 -28.01 -3.82 22.09
C SER A 3 -28.46 -5.27 21.92
N SER A 4 -29.73 -5.57 22.15
CA SER A 4 -30.24 -6.91 21.88
C SER A 4 -30.22 -7.15 20.37
N TRP A 5 -29.23 -7.91 19.89
CA TRP A 5 -29.11 -8.28 18.49
C TRP A 5 -30.26 -9.22 18.09
N SER A 6 -31.06 -8.79 17.10
CA SER A 6 -32.15 -9.60 16.52
C SER A 6 -31.59 -10.79 15.74
N ALA A 7 -32.39 -11.81 15.41
CA ALA A 7 -31.93 -12.94 14.60
C ALA A 7 -31.38 -12.48 13.23
N LYS A 8 -32.07 -11.52 12.58
CA LYS A 8 -31.63 -10.89 11.33
C LYS A 8 -30.26 -10.22 11.46
N ASP A 9 -29.99 -9.57 12.59
CA ASP A 9 -28.66 -8.96 12.85
C ASP A 9 -27.57 -10.03 12.95
N ARG A 10 -27.88 -11.16 13.61
CA ARG A 10 -26.95 -12.28 13.77
C ARG A 10 -26.57 -12.90 12.44
N ASP A 11 -27.57 -13.13 11.60
CA ASP A 11 -27.38 -13.68 10.25
C ASP A 11 -26.57 -12.72 9.38
N ARG A 12 -26.84 -11.41 9.48
CA ARG A 12 -26.09 -10.38 8.74
C ARG A 12 -24.63 -10.31 9.18
N ILE A 13 -24.36 -10.31 10.49
CA ILE A 13 -22.98 -10.32 11.04
C ILE A 13 -22.21 -11.56 10.58
N ALA A 14 -22.86 -12.73 10.63
CA ALA A 14 -22.26 -13.98 10.17
C ALA A 14 -22.00 -14.00 8.65
N ALA A 15 -22.91 -13.43 7.86
CA ALA A 15 -22.76 -13.29 6.41
C ALA A 15 -21.58 -12.38 6.01
N GLU A 16 -21.25 -11.39 6.85
CA GLU A 16 -20.04 -10.58 6.70
C GLU A 16 -18.76 -11.30 7.15
N GLY A 17 -18.88 -12.50 7.76
CA GLY A 17 -17.74 -13.28 8.27
C GLY A 17 -17.22 -12.76 9.62
N LEU A 18 -18.02 -12.00 10.36
CA LEU A 18 -17.67 -11.42 11.66
C LEU A 18 -18.25 -12.24 12.82
N THR A 19 -17.60 -12.15 13.98
CA THR A 19 -18.14 -12.69 15.24
C THR A 19 -18.79 -11.58 16.06
N PHE A 20 -19.72 -11.92 16.96
CA PHE A 20 -20.28 -10.92 17.89
C PHE A 20 -19.22 -10.27 18.76
N GLY A 21 -18.23 -11.04 19.22
CA GLY A 21 -17.11 -10.49 19.99
C GLY A 21 -16.36 -9.41 19.23
N GLU A 22 -16.15 -9.59 17.92
CA GLU A 22 -15.53 -8.58 17.07
C GLU A 22 -16.41 -7.34 16.88
N VAL A 23 -17.72 -7.50 16.68
CA VAL A 23 -18.65 -6.36 16.56
C VAL A 23 -18.74 -5.56 17.86
N GLU A 24 -18.83 -6.24 19.01
CA GLU A 24 -18.82 -5.56 20.33
C GLU A 24 -17.49 -4.86 20.61
N ARG A 25 -16.37 -5.44 20.17
CA ARG A 25 -15.06 -4.79 20.22
C ARG A 25 -15.04 -3.50 19.40
N GLN A 26 -15.59 -3.51 18.19
CA GLN A 26 -15.71 -2.32 17.33
C GLN A 26 -16.58 -1.24 17.99
N LEU A 27 -17.75 -1.62 18.54
CA LEU A 27 -18.61 -0.67 19.26
C LEU A 27 -17.93 -0.07 20.49
N THR A 28 -17.11 -0.87 21.20
CA THR A 28 -16.32 -0.39 22.33
C THR A 28 -15.29 0.64 21.87
N LEU A 29 -14.62 0.42 20.73
CA LEU A 29 -13.69 1.39 20.15
C LEU A 29 -14.37 2.71 19.76
N PHE A 30 -15.55 2.66 19.15
CA PHE A 30 -16.33 3.86 18.84
C PHE A 30 -16.68 4.67 20.09
N ARG A 31 -17.16 4.00 21.15
CA ARG A 31 -17.53 4.66 22.43
C ARG A 31 -16.33 5.23 23.17
N ARG A 32 -15.21 4.51 23.18
CA ARG A 32 -13.95 4.94 23.81
C ARG A 32 -13.28 6.06 23.01
N GLY A 33 -13.47 6.07 21.69
CA GLY A 33 -12.65 6.82 20.76
C GLY A 33 -11.32 6.13 20.47
N VAL A 34 -10.64 6.66 19.45
CA VAL A 34 -9.26 6.31 19.11
C VAL A 34 -8.34 7.38 19.65
N SER A 35 -7.30 6.99 20.37
CA SER A 35 -6.26 7.92 20.80
C SER A 35 -5.42 8.38 19.61
N PRO A 36 -5.20 9.70 19.44
CA PRO A 36 -4.27 10.21 18.45
C PRO A 36 -2.85 9.67 18.67
N VAL A 37 -2.15 9.38 17.59
CA VAL A 37 -0.73 9.04 17.57
C VAL A 37 0.07 10.25 18.03
N ARG A 38 1.00 10.02 18.97
CA ARG A 38 1.88 11.06 19.49
C ARG A 38 3.23 11.02 18.79
N LEU A 39 3.47 12.01 17.95
CA LEU A 39 4.76 12.24 17.30
C LEU A 39 5.79 12.72 18.32
N SER A 40 6.96 12.08 18.28
CA SER A 40 8.16 12.51 18.99
C SER A 40 8.93 13.54 18.16
N ARG A 41 9.19 13.21 16.88
CA ARG A 41 9.80 14.07 15.85
C ARG A 41 9.70 13.42 14.45
N PRO A 42 9.74 14.20 13.36
CA PRO A 42 9.91 13.63 12.01
C PRO A 42 11.23 12.87 11.87
N CYS A 43 11.30 11.94 10.91
CA CYS A 43 12.58 11.35 10.53
C CYS A 43 13.27 12.22 9.47
N HIS A 44 14.60 12.27 9.53
CA HIS A 44 15.45 12.96 8.57
C HIS A 44 16.59 12.04 8.10
N ALA A 45 17.30 12.42 7.05
CA ALA A 45 18.54 11.76 6.64
C ALA A 45 19.50 11.65 7.84
N GLY A 46 19.89 10.42 8.19
CA GLY A 46 20.77 10.13 9.33
C GLY A 46 20.05 10.05 10.70
N ASP A 47 18.79 10.48 10.82
CA ASP A 47 17.94 10.27 12.00
C ASP A 47 16.63 9.58 11.61
N GLY A 48 16.63 8.25 11.68
CA GLY A 48 15.48 7.42 11.31
C GLY A 48 15.43 7.04 9.83
N ILE A 49 16.04 7.82 8.93
CA ILE A 49 16.20 7.48 7.50
C ILE A 49 17.66 7.18 7.19
N VAL A 50 17.90 5.98 6.68
CA VAL A 50 19.20 5.52 6.20
C VAL A 50 19.45 6.11 4.82
N VAL A 51 20.63 6.69 4.63
CA VAL A 51 21.13 7.13 3.33
C VAL A 51 22.28 6.20 2.96
N LEU A 52 22.14 5.48 1.85
CA LEU A 52 23.16 4.57 1.36
C LEU A 52 24.13 5.33 0.45
N GLY A 53 25.42 5.17 0.68
CA GLY A 53 26.43 5.65 -0.27
C GLY A 53 26.56 4.71 -1.47
N ALA A 54 27.18 5.18 -2.56
CA ALA A 54 27.36 4.40 -3.79
C ALA A 54 28.00 3.02 -3.58
N THR A 55 28.96 2.90 -2.65
CA THR A 55 29.57 1.62 -2.28
C THR A 55 28.57 0.68 -1.61
N GLU A 56 27.77 1.18 -0.67
CA GLU A 56 26.76 0.38 0.03
C GLU A 56 25.64 -0.05 -0.91
N GLU A 57 25.23 0.82 -1.85
CA GLU A 57 24.28 0.47 -2.92
C GLU A 57 24.78 -0.72 -3.75
N GLU A 58 26.03 -0.67 -4.20
CA GLU A 58 26.64 -1.73 -5.00
C GLU A 58 26.79 -3.04 -4.21
N GLU A 59 27.11 -2.95 -2.92
CA GLU A 59 27.09 -4.11 -2.02
C GLU A 59 25.69 -4.72 -1.92
N GLN A 60 24.65 -3.91 -1.75
CA GLN A 60 23.27 -4.42 -1.66
C GLN A 60 22.81 -5.06 -2.98
N LEU A 61 23.21 -4.50 -4.13
CA LEU A 61 22.95 -5.12 -5.43
C LEU A 61 23.57 -6.51 -5.52
N LYS A 62 24.83 -6.68 -5.09
CA LYS A 62 25.49 -8.00 -5.07
C LYS A 62 24.78 -8.99 -4.15
N VAL A 63 24.36 -8.55 -2.97
CA VAL A 63 23.58 -9.39 -2.03
C VAL A 63 22.26 -9.82 -2.67
N TYR A 64 21.55 -8.90 -3.32
CA TYR A 64 20.31 -9.22 -4.03
C TYR A 64 20.53 -10.24 -5.15
N GLU A 65 21.54 -10.05 -6.01
CA GLU A 65 21.81 -10.95 -7.13
C GLU A 65 22.17 -12.37 -6.63
N ALA A 66 22.94 -12.49 -5.54
CA ALA A 66 23.22 -13.78 -4.92
C ALA A 66 21.95 -14.45 -4.36
N ALA A 67 21.03 -13.65 -3.82
CA ALA A 67 19.78 -14.15 -3.25
C ALA A 67 18.78 -14.68 -4.28
N LEU A 68 18.86 -14.25 -5.55
CA LEU A 68 18.02 -14.77 -6.65
C LEU A 68 18.10 -16.30 -6.81
N LEU A 69 19.22 -16.89 -6.42
CA LEU A 69 19.47 -18.32 -6.52
C LEU A 69 18.82 -19.14 -5.42
N THR A 70 18.52 -18.52 -4.27
CA THR A 70 18.14 -19.25 -3.05
C THR A 70 16.85 -18.78 -2.41
N LYS A 71 16.40 -17.56 -2.71
CA LYS A 71 15.22 -16.94 -2.10
C LYS A 71 14.04 -16.93 -3.05
N ARG A 72 12.85 -17.07 -2.47
CA ARG A 72 11.57 -16.90 -3.17
C ARG A 72 11.10 -15.45 -3.02
N PHE A 73 11.09 -14.74 -4.14
CA PHE A 73 10.56 -13.38 -4.25
C PHE A 73 9.12 -13.38 -4.75
N ILE A 74 8.31 -12.44 -4.26
CA ILE A 74 6.97 -12.17 -4.80
C ILE A 74 6.68 -10.67 -4.77
N LYS A 75 6.00 -10.18 -5.82
CA LYS A 75 5.50 -8.80 -5.87
C LYS A 75 4.02 -8.77 -5.50
N PHE A 76 3.68 -8.16 -4.38
CA PHE A 76 2.32 -7.92 -3.93
C PHE A 76 1.83 -6.53 -4.37
N VAL A 77 0.71 -6.49 -5.08
CA VAL A 77 0.18 -5.29 -5.71
C VAL A 77 -1.27 -5.05 -5.28
N PRO A 78 -1.51 -4.12 -4.35
CA PRO A 78 -2.85 -3.66 -4.04
C PRO A 78 -3.51 -3.01 -5.25
N ALA A 79 -4.59 -3.62 -5.76
CA ALA A 79 -5.28 -3.24 -6.99
C ALA A 79 -6.82 -3.21 -6.85
N SER A 80 -7.35 -3.17 -5.63
CA SER A 80 -8.79 -3.25 -5.34
C SER A 80 -9.52 -1.92 -5.50
N GLY A 81 -8.80 -0.79 -5.65
CA GLY A 81 -9.39 0.52 -5.85
C GLY A 81 -10.04 0.69 -7.21
N ALA A 82 -11.32 1.11 -7.22
CA ALA A 82 -12.02 1.52 -8.44
C ALA A 82 -11.38 2.80 -9.02
N ALA A 83 -11.38 2.91 -10.36
CA ALA A 83 -10.91 4.13 -11.02
C ALA A 83 -11.91 5.29 -10.95
N SER A 84 -13.13 5.09 -10.45
CA SER A 84 -14.17 6.12 -10.39
C SER A 84 -13.70 7.45 -9.77
N ARG A 85 -12.86 7.40 -8.73
CA ARG A 85 -12.24 8.61 -8.14
C ARG A 85 -11.29 9.35 -9.08
N MET A 86 -10.56 8.61 -9.91
CA MET A 86 -9.66 9.15 -10.94
C MET A 86 -10.44 9.99 -11.97
N PHE A 87 -11.68 9.60 -12.26
CA PHE A 87 -12.59 10.24 -13.21
C PHE A 87 -13.63 11.18 -12.56
N LYS A 88 -13.50 11.54 -11.27
CA LYS A 88 -14.51 12.30 -10.53
C LYS A 88 -14.92 13.61 -11.25
N GLU A 89 -13.96 14.35 -11.77
CA GLU A 89 -14.22 15.59 -12.49
C GLU A 89 -15.00 15.34 -13.80
N TRP A 90 -14.64 14.30 -14.55
CA TRP A 90 -15.31 13.95 -15.80
C TRP A 90 -16.75 13.47 -15.57
N TYR A 91 -17.01 12.73 -14.49
CA TYR A 91 -18.37 12.39 -14.09
C TYR A 91 -19.21 13.60 -13.72
N ARG A 92 -18.62 14.57 -12.99
CA ARG A 92 -19.29 15.85 -12.68
C ARG A 92 -19.66 16.58 -13.97
N CYS A 93 -18.72 16.72 -14.90
CA CYS A 93 -18.97 17.36 -16.20
C CYS A 93 -20.04 16.62 -17.02
N LEU A 94 -20.03 15.28 -17.03
CA LEU A 94 -21.07 14.50 -17.71
C LEU A 94 -22.46 14.76 -17.13
N GLY A 95 -22.59 14.84 -15.79
CA GLY A 95 -23.85 15.14 -15.12
C GLY A 95 -24.37 16.57 -15.34
N GLU A 96 -23.46 17.52 -15.56
CA GLU A 96 -23.79 18.92 -15.89
C GLU A 96 -24.06 19.15 -17.39
N GLY A 97 -23.96 18.10 -18.23
CA GLY A 97 -24.17 18.18 -19.67
C GLY A 97 -22.97 18.70 -20.46
N GLY A 98 -21.79 18.77 -19.86
CA GLY A 98 -20.55 19.24 -20.50
C GLY A 98 -19.62 19.98 -19.54
N PHE A 99 -18.59 20.61 -20.09
CA PHE A 99 -17.72 21.50 -19.32
C PHE A 99 -18.36 22.88 -19.18
N SER A 100 -18.50 23.36 -17.95
CA SER A 100 -19.02 24.71 -17.67
C SER A 100 -17.99 25.82 -17.92
N GLU A 101 -16.70 25.51 -17.77
CA GLU A 101 -15.59 26.44 -17.97
C GLU A 101 -14.90 26.18 -19.31
N LYS A 102 -14.85 27.21 -20.17
CA LYS A 102 -14.24 27.12 -21.51
C LYS A 102 -12.76 26.69 -21.46
N THR A 103 -12.01 27.16 -20.47
CA THR A 103 -10.59 26.80 -20.29
C THR A 103 -10.39 25.30 -20.03
N LYS A 104 -11.25 24.69 -19.21
CA LYS A 104 -11.24 23.24 -18.95
C LYS A 104 -11.68 22.44 -20.17
N GLU A 105 -12.65 22.96 -20.90
CA GLU A 105 -13.10 22.37 -22.16
C GLU A 105 -11.98 22.35 -23.22
N ASP A 106 -11.30 23.49 -23.40
CA ASP A 106 -10.17 23.63 -24.31
C ASP A 106 -9.03 22.67 -23.94
N ALA A 107 -8.71 22.58 -22.65
CA ALA A 107 -7.72 21.64 -22.15
C ALA A 107 -8.12 20.18 -22.44
N PHE A 108 -9.37 19.79 -22.13
CA PHE A 108 -9.86 18.44 -22.40
C PHE A 108 -9.75 18.05 -23.88
N VAL A 109 -10.22 18.92 -24.79
CA VAL A 109 -10.19 18.66 -26.25
C VAL A 109 -8.74 18.53 -26.75
N SER A 110 -7.84 19.38 -26.26
CA SER A 110 -6.41 19.34 -26.61
C SER A 110 -5.73 18.09 -26.07
N ASP A 111 -6.01 17.74 -24.82
CA ASP A 111 -5.33 16.66 -24.10
C ASP A 111 -5.86 15.27 -24.46
N LEU A 112 -7.10 15.15 -24.94
CA LEU A 112 -7.70 13.86 -25.23
C LEU A 112 -6.86 13.03 -26.21
N LYS A 113 -6.28 13.69 -27.24
CA LYS A 113 -5.43 13.04 -28.24
C LYS A 113 -4.09 12.54 -27.69
N ARG A 114 -3.67 13.05 -26.53
CA ARG A 114 -2.40 12.71 -25.88
C ARG A 114 -2.53 11.50 -24.96
N HIS A 115 -3.75 11.11 -24.59
CA HIS A 115 -3.96 9.91 -23.80
C HIS A 115 -3.69 8.64 -24.61
N CYS A 116 -3.01 7.67 -24.00
CA CYS A 116 -2.68 6.39 -24.64
C CYS A 116 -3.93 5.58 -25.05
N PHE A 117 -5.08 5.80 -24.41
CA PHE A 117 -6.34 5.16 -24.77
C PHE A 117 -7.08 5.84 -25.94
N PHE A 118 -6.56 6.93 -26.52
CA PHE A 118 -7.22 7.62 -27.62
C PHE A 118 -7.53 6.73 -28.84
N PRO A 119 -6.60 5.85 -29.30
CA PRO A 119 -6.90 4.93 -30.40
C PRO A 119 -8.05 3.96 -30.09
N ASP A 120 -8.11 3.47 -28.84
CA ASP A 120 -9.20 2.60 -28.40
C ASP A 120 -10.53 3.36 -28.40
N LEU A 121 -10.53 4.60 -27.90
CA LEU A 121 -11.70 5.47 -27.89
C LEU A 121 -12.22 5.69 -29.31
N GLN A 122 -11.32 5.98 -30.25
CA GLN A 122 -11.66 6.14 -31.66
C GLN A 122 -12.29 4.86 -32.24
N ALA A 123 -11.76 3.69 -31.88
CA ALA A 123 -12.30 2.41 -32.33
C ALA A 123 -13.71 2.14 -31.81
N VAL A 124 -13.99 2.34 -30.51
CA VAL A 124 -15.34 2.13 -29.95
C VAL A 124 -16.36 3.14 -30.47
N VAL A 125 -15.96 4.40 -30.65
CA VAL A 125 -16.84 5.44 -31.23
C VAL A 125 -17.18 5.11 -32.68
N SER A 126 -16.20 4.65 -33.46
CA SER A 126 -16.39 4.25 -34.86
C SER A 126 -17.28 3.01 -34.99
N ALA A 127 -17.15 2.04 -34.08
CA ALA A 127 -17.99 0.84 -34.06
C ALA A 127 -19.49 1.17 -33.86
N GLN A 128 -19.79 2.28 -33.18
CA GLN A 128 -21.14 2.81 -33.00
C GLN A 128 -21.58 3.78 -34.12
N ARG A 129 -20.81 3.86 -35.22
CA ARG A 129 -21.05 4.75 -36.38
C ARG A 129 -21.02 6.24 -36.05
N HIS A 130 -20.29 6.63 -35.01
CA HIS A 130 -19.97 8.03 -34.70
C HIS A 130 -18.55 8.38 -35.15
N ASP A 131 -18.28 9.66 -35.38
CA ASP A 131 -16.95 10.18 -35.73
C ASP A 131 -16.36 10.97 -34.56
N LEU A 132 -15.32 10.43 -33.92
CA LEU A 132 -14.67 11.08 -32.77
C LEU A 132 -14.07 12.45 -33.12
N GLU A 133 -13.50 12.61 -34.32
CA GLU A 133 -12.95 13.91 -34.75
C GLU A 133 -14.07 14.93 -34.98
N GLY A 134 -15.20 14.49 -35.53
CA GLY A 134 -16.42 15.29 -35.64
C GLY A 134 -16.98 15.71 -34.30
N LEU A 135 -17.03 14.80 -33.31
CA LEU A 135 -17.45 15.11 -31.94
C LEU A 135 -16.53 16.15 -31.28
N LEU A 136 -15.21 16.01 -31.44
CA LEU A 136 -14.23 16.97 -30.93
C LEU A 136 -14.39 18.36 -31.58
N LYS A 137 -14.57 18.43 -32.90
CA LYS A 137 -14.82 19.69 -33.62
C LYS A 137 -16.09 20.38 -33.17
N LYS A 138 -17.15 19.60 -32.90
CA LYS A 138 -18.43 20.09 -32.40
C LYS A 138 -18.44 20.37 -30.90
N ARG A 139 -17.37 20.00 -30.18
CA ARG A 139 -17.28 20.05 -28.71
C ARG A 139 -18.43 19.32 -28.03
N ASP A 140 -18.84 18.18 -28.60
CA ASP A 140 -19.81 17.29 -27.97
C ASP A 140 -19.15 16.46 -26.88
N ASN A 141 -18.70 17.15 -25.84
CA ASN A 141 -17.94 16.60 -24.74
C ASN A 141 -18.76 15.64 -23.89
N ALA A 142 -20.07 15.86 -23.78
CA ALA A 142 -20.97 14.95 -23.08
C ALA A 142 -20.96 13.56 -23.75
N THR A 143 -21.10 13.50 -25.08
CA THR A 143 -21.04 12.22 -25.82
C THR A 143 -19.66 11.57 -25.71
N ILE A 144 -18.58 12.34 -25.83
CA ILE A 144 -17.21 11.82 -25.68
C ILE A 144 -17.00 11.22 -24.27
N LEU A 145 -17.37 11.96 -23.22
CA LEU A 145 -17.26 11.49 -21.84
C LEU A 145 -18.11 10.24 -21.58
N LYS A 146 -19.28 10.14 -22.20
CA LYS A 146 -20.13 8.95 -22.12
C LYS A 146 -19.44 7.72 -22.70
N TYR A 147 -18.81 7.85 -23.87
CA TYR A 147 -18.01 6.78 -24.48
C TYR A 147 -16.78 6.39 -23.66
N ILE A 148 -16.19 7.31 -22.91
CA ILE A 148 -15.05 6.99 -22.03
C ILE A 148 -15.52 6.27 -20.77
N LEU A 149 -16.51 6.84 -20.08
CA LEU A 149 -16.82 6.50 -18.69
C LEU A 149 -17.78 5.32 -18.52
N THR A 150 -18.57 5.01 -19.55
CA THR A 150 -19.71 4.07 -19.44
C THR A 150 -19.56 2.86 -20.36
N GLU A 151 -20.44 1.88 -20.17
CA GLU A 151 -20.52 0.66 -20.98
C GLU A 151 -20.85 0.90 -22.46
N GLU A 152 -21.22 2.13 -22.84
CA GLU A 152 -21.41 2.49 -24.25
C GLU A 152 -20.10 2.56 -25.04
N GLY A 153 -18.95 2.64 -24.36
CA GLY A 153 -17.63 2.58 -24.98
C GLY A 153 -16.60 1.87 -24.11
N LEU A 154 -15.57 2.59 -23.67
CA LEU A 154 -14.42 2.02 -22.95
C LEU A 154 -14.75 1.52 -21.54
N ASN A 155 -15.83 2.02 -20.94
CA ASN A 155 -16.26 1.69 -19.59
C ASN A 155 -15.23 1.99 -18.48
N TYR A 156 -14.33 2.95 -18.71
CA TYR A 156 -13.22 3.24 -17.79
C TYR A 156 -13.67 3.70 -16.40
N GLY A 157 -14.88 4.25 -16.29
CA GLY A 157 -15.41 4.70 -15.02
C GLY A 157 -15.81 3.56 -14.07
N ARG A 158 -16.08 2.35 -14.60
CA ARG A 158 -16.40 1.15 -13.80
C ARG A 158 -15.24 0.17 -13.65
N LEU A 159 -14.16 0.31 -14.43
CA LEU A 159 -13.01 -0.59 -14.36
C LEU A 159 -12.10 -0.26 -13.16
N PRO A 160 -11.38 -1.26 -12.60
CA PRO A 160 -10.28 -0.99 -11.67
C PRO A 160 -9.11 -0.37 -12.44
N LYS A 161 -8.28 0.44 -11.76
CA LYS A 161 -7.08 1.05 -12.37
C LYS A 161 -6.17 0.01 -13.04
N ALA A 162 -6.12 -1.21 -12.51
CA ALA A 162 -5.36 -2.32 -13.07
C ALA A 162 -5.65 -2.57 -14.56
N LEU A 163 -6.89 -2.34 -15.02
CA LEU A 163 -7.32 -2.60 -16.39
C LEU A 163 -7.31 -1.35 -17.28
N LEU A 164 -6.86 -0.20 -16.77
CA LEU A 164 -6.75 1.02 -17.56
C LEU A 164 -5.40 1.11 -18.23
N LYS A 165 -5.39 1.50 -19.51
CA LYS A 165 -4.18 1.83 -20.25
C LYS A 165 -3.52 3.07 -19.66
N PHE A 166 -2.26 2.93 -19.27
CA PHE A 166 -1.45 3.99 -18.66
C PHE A 166 -0.40 4.51 -19.63
N HIS A 167 0.28 3.62 -20.36
CA HIS A 167 1.42 4.02 -21.19
C HIS A 167 1.27 3.52 -22.63
N ALA A 168 1.80 4.30 -23.58
CA ALA A 168 1.86 3.96 -24.99
C ALA A 168 3.28 3.58 -25.40
N TYR A 169 3.41 2.57 -26.25
CA TYR A 169 4.64 2.10 -26.87
C TYR A 169 4.43 1.88 -28.37
N PRO A 170 5.50 1.77 -29.18
CA PRO A 170 5.39 1.46 -30.61
C PRO A 170 4.58 0.19 -30.91
N GLU A 171 4.67 -0.82 -30.03
CA GLU A 171 3.93 -2.08 -30.14
C GLU A 171 2.49 -2.04 -29.59
N GLY A 172 2.07 -0.92 -29.00
CA GLY A 172 0.74 -0.75 -28.42
C GLY A 172 0.76 -0.16 -27.01
N CYS A 173 -0.44 0.04 -26.46
CA CYS A 173 -0.60 0.61 -25.13
C CYS A 173 -0.75 -0.47 -24.06
N ARG A 174 -0.12 -0.25 -22.91
CA ARG A 174 -0.17 -1.18 -21.77
C ARG A 174 -1.01 -0.63 -20.63
N THR A 175 -1.72 -1.54 -19.97
CA THR A 175 -2.43 -1.29 -18.72
C THR A 175 -1.50 -1.20 -17.53
N ALA A 176 -1.97 -0.61 -16.44
CA ALA A 176 -1.24 -0.60 -15.17
C ALA A 176 -0.88 -2.03 -14.71
N LEU A 177 -1.75 -3.02 -14.94
CA LEU A 177 -1.46 -4.43 -14.63
C LEU A 177 -0.27 -4.98 -15.43
N GLU A 178 -0.22 -4.71 -16.74
CA GLU A 178 0.89 -5.15 -17.60
C GLU A 178 2.21 -4.49 -17.20
N GLU A 179 2.18 -3.22 -16.80
CA GLU A 179 3.37 -2.54 -16.28
C GLU A 179 3.94 -3.22 -15.03
N HIS A 180 3.04 -3.76 -14.19
CA HIS A 180 3.44 -4.51 -13.01
C HIS A 180 4.02 -5.88 -13.35
N LEU A 181 3.55 -6.55 -14.42
CA LEU A 181 4.15 -7.78 -14.96
C LEU A 181 5.59 -7.53 -15.41
N VAL A 182 5.81 -6.47 -16.18
CA VAL A 182 7.15 -6.08 -16.65
C VAL A 182 8.08 -5.82 -15.48
N GLU A 183 7.67 -5.00 -14.51
CA GLU A 183 8.47 -4.75 -13.31
C GLU A 183 8.83 -6.03 -12.53
N ALA A 184 7.88 -6.97 -12.36
CA ALA A 184 8.16 -8.22 -11.67
C ALA A 184 9.14 -9.13 -12.43
N ALA A 185 9.16 -9.07 -13.76
CA ALA A 185 10.18 -9.75 -14.56
C ALA A 185 11.59 -9.20 -14.30
N LEU A 186 11.70 -7.93 -13.91
CA LEU A 186 12.97 -7.23 -13.73
C LEU A 186 13.57 -7.37 -12.32
N TYR A 187 12.74 -7.52 -11.26
CA TYR A 187 13.23 -7.62 -9.88
C TYR A 187 12.57 -8.69 -8.99
N ALA A 188 11.60 -9.46 -9.49
CA ALA A 188 10.95 -10.53 -8.72
C ALA A 188 11.01 -11.88 -9.46
N ARG A 189 12.06 -12.07 -10.27
CA ARG A 189 12.33 -13.28 -11.05
C ARG A 189 13.36 -14.15 -10.34
N ASP A 190 13.02 -15.41 -10.08
CA ASP A 190 13.93 -16.36 -9.44
C ASP A 190 14.94 -16.98 -10.43
N GLY A 191 15.91 -17.74 -9.89
CA GLY A 191 16.92 -18.45 -10.70
C GLY A 191 16.38 -19.51 -11.68
N ARG A 192 15.06 -19.79 -11.69
CA ARG A 192 14.38 -20.66 -12.67
C ARG A 192 13.60 -19.86 -13.71
N ASN A 193 13.87 -18.55 -13.84
CA ASN A 193 13.14 -17.62 -14.69
C ASN A 193 11.63 -17.60 -14.40
N CYS A 194 11.24 -17.72 -13.13
CA CYS A 194 9.85 -17.57 -12.72
C CYS A 194 9.65 -16.28 -11.93
N SER A 195 8.78 -15.40 -12.44
CA SER A 195 8.38 -14.14 -11.84
C SER A 195 7.05 -14.28 -11.11
N ARG A 196 7.01 -13.94 -9.83
CA ARG A 196 5.80 -14.11 -9.01
C ARG A 196 5.14 -12.80 -8.67
N LEU A 197 3.84 -12.74 -8.88
CA LEU A 197 3.01 -11.59 -8.55
C LEU A 197 1.76 -12.02 -7.83
N HIS A 198 1.25 -11.14 -6.98
CA HIS A 198 -0.04 -11.33 -6.35
C HIS A 198 -0.79 -10.01 -6.34
N PHE A 199 -1.97 -9.99 -6.98
CA PHE A 199 -2.84 -8.82 -6.97
C PHE A 199 -3.98 -9.01 -5.98
N THR A 200 -4.32 -7.95 -5.25
CA THR A 200 -5.59 -7.88 -4.53
C THR A 200 -6.60 -7.08 -5.33
N VAL A 201 -7.74 -7.66 -5.64
CA VAL A 201 -8.79 -7.05 -6.47
C VAL A 201 -10.10 -7.01 -5.70
N SER A 202 -11.05 -6.17 -6.13
CA SER A 202 -12.41 -6.24 -5.59
C SER A 202 -13.11 -7.53 -6.06
N SER A 203 -14.14 -7.98 -5.33
CA SER A 203 -14.96 -9.11 -5.74
C SER A 203 -15.59 -8.91 -7.12
N GLU A 204 -16.11 -7.70 -7.36
CA GLU A 204 -16.71 -7.29 -8.63
C GLU A 204 -15.75 -7.44 -9.81
N HIS A 205 -14.46 -7.09 -9.64
CA HIS A 205 -13.51 -7.05 -10.76
C HIS A 205 -12.65 -8.32 -10.89
N GLN A 206 -12.78 -9.29 -9.99
CA GLN A 206 -11.93 -10.49 -9.99
C GLN A 206 -11.98 -11.24 -11.32
N ASN A 207 -13.18 -11.43 -11.88
CA ASN A 207 -13.36 -12.16 -13.14
C ASN A 207 -12.80 -11.38 -14.34
N ALA A 208 -12.99 -10.06 -14.37
CA ALA A 208 -12.47 -9.21 -15.43
C ALA A 208 -10.93 -9.24 -15.44
N VAL A 209 -10.30 -9.09 -14.27
CA VAL A 209 -8.83 -9.14 -14.13
C VAL A 209 -8.29 -10.52 -14.51
N ARG A 210 -8.95 -11.61 -14.08
CA ARG A 210 -8.52 -12.97 -14.43
C ARG A 210 -8.54 -13.20 -15.95
N ARG A 211 -9.63 -12.81 -16.63
CA ARG A 211 -9.75 -12.92 -18.09
C ARG A 211 -8.68 -12.09 -18.80
N TYR A 212 -8.45 -10.88 -18.33
CA TYR A 212 -7.44 -10.01 -18.91
C TYR A 212 -6.02 -10.59 -18.77
N LEU A 213 -5.67 -11.12 -17.59
CA LEU A 213 -4.39 -11.83 -17.39
C LEU A 213 -4.22 -13.01 -18.36
N GLN A 214 -5.27 -13.80 -18.58
CA GLN A 214 -5.22 -14.92 -19.54
C GLN A 214 -4.93 -14.45 -20.98
N GLN A 215 -5.33 -13.23 -21.35
CA GLN A 215 -5.08 -12.66 -22.67
C GLN A 215 -3.64 -12.16 -22.83
N VAL A 216 -3.05 -11.57 -21.77
CA VAL A 216 -1.77 -10.86 -21.87
C VAL A 216 -0.56 -11.66 -21.38
N ILE A 217 -0.74 -12.68 -20.52
CA ILE A 217 0.39 -13.40 -19.90
C ILE A 217 1.30 -14.03 -20.96
N GLY A 218 0.76 -14.80 -21.90
CA GLY A 218 1.59 -15.57 -22.85
C GLY A 218 2.49 -14.69 -23.72
N SER A 219 1.99 -13.55 -24.19
CA SER A 219 2.80 -12.60 -24.97
C SER A 219 3.90 -11.96 -24.12
N HIS A 220 3.62 -11.68 -22.83
CA HIS A 220 4.59 -11.14 -21.90
C HIS A 220 5.64 -12.16 -21.48
N GLU A 221 5.28 -13.42 -21.26
CA GLU A 221 6.22 -14.51 -20.97
C GLU A 221 7.21 -14.69 -22.12
N SER A 222 6.70 -14.76 -23.35
CA SER A 222 7.54 -14.85 -24.55
C SER A 222 8.44 -13.63 -24.72
N ARG A 223 7.91 -12.41 -24.53
CA ARG A 223 8.69 -11.18 -24.70
C ARG A 223 9.78 -11.01 -23.65
N LEU A 224 9.47 -11.33 -22.39
CA LEU A 224 10.34 -11.09 -21.24
C LEU A 224 11.20 -12.30 -20.86
N GLN A 225 11.03 -13.44 -21.54
CA GLN A 225 11.75 -14.69 -21.29
C GLN A 225 11.64 -15.09 -19.81
N THR A 226 10.41 -15.10 -19.30
CA THR A 226 10.08 -15.45 -17.91
C THR A 226 8.73 -16.17 -17.88
N LEU A 227 8.52 -17.03 -16.88
CA LEU A 227 7.21 -17.60 -16.57
C LEU A 227 6.54 -16.78 -15.46
N PHE A 228 5.25 -16.52 -15.56
CA PHE A 228 4.52 -15.78 -14.54
C PHE A 228 3.68 -16.70 -13.63
N GLU A 229 3.96 -16.65 -12.34
CA GLU A 229 3.08 -17.22 -11.30
C GLU A 229 2.25 -16.07 -10.70
N VAL A 230 1.02 -15.89 -11.21
CA VAL A 230 0.14 -14.78 -10.80
C VAL A 230 -0.98 -15.27 -9.87
N GLY A 231 -0.91 -14.84 -8.61
CA GLY A 231 -1.98 -14.99 -7.63
C GLY A 231 -3.00 -13.86 -7.70
N LEU A 232 -4.27 -14.18 -7.47
CA LEU A 232 -5.34 -13.22 -7.26
C LEU A 232 -6.04 -13.53 -5.94
N SER A 233 -6.29 -12.50 -5.15
CA SER A 233 -7.15 -12.62 -3.97
C SER A 233 -8.07 -11.41 -3.85
N ILE A 234 -9.20 -11.60 -3.17
CA ILE A 234 -10.09 -10.50 -2.80
C ILE A 234 -9.78 -10.07 -1.37
N GLN A 235 -9.96 -8.79 -1.08
CA GLN A 235 -9.94 -8.28 0.29
C GLN A 235 -11.08 -8.91 1.09
N SER A 236 -10.78 -9.57 2.21
CA SER A 236 -11.79 -10.30 2.98
C SER A 236 -12.89 -9.38 3.53
N THR A 237 -14.15 -9.72 3.32
CA THR A 237 -15.31 -9.02 3.93
C THR A 237 -15.35 -9.19 5.45
N GLY A 238 -14.73 -10.23 6.01
CA GLY A 238 -14.51 -10.39 7.45
C GLY A 238 -13.59 -9.32 8.06
N THR A 239 -13.09 -8.39 7.24
CA THR A 239 -12.39 -7.19 7.70
C THR A 239 -13.27 -5.94 7.74
N ASN A 240 -14.51 -6.04 7.27
CA ASN A 240 -15.49 -4.96 7.34
C ASN A 240 -15.78 -4.58 8.79
N THR A 241 -16.20 -3.34 8.96
CA THR A 241 -16.56 -2.77 10.27
C THR A 241 -18.01 -2.33 10.25
N LEU A 242 -18.71 -2.54 11.35
CA LEU A 242 -20.05 -2.01 11.54
C LEU A 242 -20.00 -0.48 11.52
N ALA A 243 -20.82 0.14 10.67
CA ALA A 243 -21.03 1.58 10.72
C ALA A 243 -21.87 1.94 11.95
N VAL A 244 -21.61 3.10 12.54
CA VAL A 244 -22.44 3.64 13.64
C VAL A 244 -22.93 5.05 13.32
N ASP A 245 -24.02 5.47 13.94
CA ASP A 245 -24.45 6.86 13.91
C ASP A 245 -23.52 7.75 14.79
N PRO A 246 -23.67 9.09 14.77
CA PRO A 246 -22.90 9.98 15.64
C PRO A 246 -23.07 9.73 17.15
N ASP A 247 -24.09 8.99 17.57
CA ASP A 247 -24.33 8.57 18.97
C ASP A 247 -23.71 7.19 19.29
N ASN A 248 -22.91 6.63 18.39
CA ASN A 248 -22.28 5.31 18.48
C ASN A 248 -23.26 4.12 18.56
N ARG A 249 -24.47 4.28 18.00
CA ARG A 249 -25.43 3.18 17.82
C ARG A 249 -25.24 2.53 16.45
N PRO A 250 -25.46 1.22 16.30
CA PRO A 250 -25.37 0.54 15.00
C PRO A 250 -26.19 1.28 13.92
N PHE A 251 -25.53 1.67 12.83
CA PHE A 251 -26.18 2.34 11.72
C PHE A 251 -26.99 1.33 10.91
N ARG A 252 -28.19 1.73 10.50
CA ARG A 252 -29.13 0.87 9.77
C ARG A 252 -29.62 1.53 8.48
N ASP A 253 -29.77 0.72 7.44
CA ASP A 253 -30.42 1.11 6.18
C ASP A 253 -31.93 1.35 6.37
N GLU A 254 -32.62 1.76 5.31
CA GLU A 254 -34.08 2.01 5.35
C GLU A 254 -34.88 0.74 5.67
N GLU A 255 -34.37 -0.44 5.32
CA GLU A 255 -34.96 -1.74 5.64
C GLU A 255 -34.60 -2.27 7.05
N GLY A 256 -33.92 -1.44 7.86
CA GLY A 256 -33.50 -1.75 9.22
C GLY A 256 -32.35 -2.77 9.32
N GLY A 257 -31.68 -3.10 8.21
CA GLY A 257 -30.48 -3.94 8.14
C GLY A 257 -29.22 -3.22 8.62
N LEU A 258 -28.26 -3.98 9.14
CA LEU A 258 -26.96 -3.43 9.57
C LEU A 258 -26.10 -3.06 8.37
N VAL A 259 -25.53 -1.86 8.41
CA VAL A 259 -24.62 -1.35 7.39
C VAL A 259 -23.16 -1.60 7.80
N PHE A 260 -22.40 -2.20 6.89
CA PHE A 260 -20.97 -2.46 7.07
C PHE A 260 -20.16 -1.67 6.05
N ARG A 261 -18.96 -1.23 6.46
CA ARG A 261 -18.01 -0.52 5.60
C ARG A 261 -16.70 -1.30 5.48
N PRO A 262 -16.01 -1.20 4.33
CA PRO A 262 -14.67 -1.76 4.19
C PRO A 262 -13.72 -1.22 5.27
N GLY A 263 -13.01 -2.10 5.97
CA GLY A 263 -12.11 -1.74 7.09
C GLY A 263 -10.79 -1.08 6.69
N GLY A 264 -10.72 -0.43 5.52
CA GLY A 264 -9.51 0.24 5.01
C GLY A 264 -8.41 -0.72 4.54
N HIS A 265 -7.21 -0.18 4.26
CA HIS A 265 -6.07 -0.95 3.71
C HIS A 265 -5.49 -1.96 4.71
N GLY A 266 -5.73 -1.81 6.02
CA GLY A 266 -5.29 -2.76 7.05
C GLY A 266 -5.80 -4.18 6.83
N SER A 267 -6.93 -4.31 6.14
CA SER A 267 -7.50 -5.58 5.69
C SER A 267 -6.55 -6.44 4.84
N LEU A 268 -5.63 -5.80 4.09
CA LEU A 268 -4.70 -6.46 3.18
C LEU A 268 -3.63 -7.29 3.90
N LEU A 269 -3.45 -7.08 5.22
CA LEU A 269 -2.48 -7.86 5.98
C LEU A 269 -2.81 -9.36 5.95
N THR A 270 -4.10 -9.72 5.91
CA THR A 270 -4.51 -11.13 5.80
C THR A 270 -4.08 -11.73 4.46
N ASN A 271 -4.26 -10.98 3.37
CA ASN A 271 -3.81 -11.39 2.04
C ASN A 271 -2.28 -11.53 1.99
N LEU A 272 -1.56 -10.59 2.62
CA LEU A 272 -0.11 -10.61 2.74
C LEU A 272 0.37 -11.81 3.57
N ASN A 273 -0.30 -12.09 4.68
CA ASN A 273 -0.03 -13.22 5.59
C ASN A 273 -0.29 -14.57 4.93
N ALA A 274 -1.07 -14.64 3.85
CA ALA A 274 -1.31 -15.88 3.12
C ALA A 274 -0.16 -16.22 2.14
N LEU A 275 0.71 -15.27 1.80
CA LEU A 275 1.77 -15.48 0.81
C LEU A 275 2.91 -16.33 1.36
N GLU A 276 3.38 -17.28 0.56
CA GLU A 276 4.62 -18.01 0.85
C GLU A 276 5.78 -17.40 0.05
N ALA A 277 6.62 -16.63 0.73
CA ALA A 277 7.81 -16.00 0.15
C ALA A 277 8.84 -15.68 1.24
N ASP A 278 10.09 -15.50 0.83
CA ASP A 278 11.16 -15.02 1.71
C ASP A 278 11.23 -13.49 1.70
N VAL A 279 11.02 -12.90 0.51
CA VAL A 279 11.03 -11.45 0.29
C VAL A 279 9.79 -11.05 -0.51
N VAL A 280 9.08 -10.03 -0.02
CA VAL A 280 7.88 -9.49 -0.65
C VAL A 280 8.08 -8.03 -1.01
N PHE A 281 7.91 -7.70 -2.29
CA PHE A 281 7.84 -6.32 -2.77
C PHE A 281 6.41 -5.83 -2.72
N LEU A 282 6.15 -4.72 -2.04
CA LEU A 282 4.84 -4.07 -1.99
C LEU A 282 4.90 -2.76 -2.77
N LYS A 283 3.97 -2.59 -3.72
CA LYS A 283 3.81 -1.36 -4.50
C LYS A 283 2.36 -1.22 -4.95
N ASN A 284 1.78 -0.03 -4.80
CA ASN A 284 0.42 0.24 -5.29
C ASN A 284 0.32 0.12 -6.82
N ILE A 285 -0.84 -0.32 -7.32
CA ILE A 285 -1.10 -0.51 -8.76
C ILE A 285 -0.92 0.78 -9.59
N ASP A 286 -1.13 1.94 -8.98
CA ASP A 286 -1.11 3.22 -9.67
C ASP A 286 0.27 3.87 -9.71
N ASN A 287 1.26 3.35 -8.97
CA ASN A 287 2.64 3.81 -9.03
C ASN A 287 3.42 2.93 -10.02
N CYS A 288 3.32 3.24 -11.31
CA CYS A 288 4.11 2.60 -12.36
C CYS A 288 4.51 3.62 -13.43
N VAL A 289 5.61 3.32 -14.13
CA VAL A 289 6.24 4.21 -15.11
C VAL A 289 6.48 3.48 -16.43
N PRO A 290 6.62 4.18 -17.58
CA PRO A 290 6.96 3.56 -18.84
C PRO A 290 8.39 2.98 -18.84
N ASP A 291 8.66 2.04 -19.76
CA ASP A 291 9.94 1.29 -19.83
C ASP A 291 11.19 2.18 -19.73
N ARG A 292 11.20 3.38 -20.34
CA ARG A 292 12.33 4.31 -20.29
C ARG A 292 12.71 4.80 -18.88
N LEU A 293 11.78 4.78 -17.93
CA LEU A 293 11.98 5.22 -16.54
C LEU A 293 12.11 4.04 -15.56
N LYS A 294 11.83 2.81 -15.99
CA LYS A 294 11.94 1.61 -15.14
C LYS A 294 13.35 1.34 -14.61
N PRO A 295 14.48 1.58 -15.32
CA PRO A 295 15.80 1.19 -14.85
C PRO A 295 16.12 1.67 -13.43
N GLU A 296 15.80 2.93 -13.11
CA GLU A 296 16.05 3.50 -11.78
C GLU A 296 15.14 2.87 -10.71
N THR A 297 13.85 2.69 -11.02
CA THR A 297 12.91 2.00 -10.12
C THR A 297 13.36 0.58 -9.82
N VAL A 298 13.81 -0.16 -10.85
CA VAL A 298 14.31 -1.54 -10.72
C VAL A 298 15.58 -1.57 -9.88
N ARG A 299 16.54 -0.67 -10.13
CA ARG A 299 17.78 -0.56 -9.36
C ARG A 299 17.48 -0.40 -7.87
N TRP A 300 16.62 0.54 -7.50
CA TRP A 300 16.29 0.78 -6.09
C TRP A 300 15.50 -0.35 -5.45
N LYS A 301 14.60 -1.02 -6.18
CA LYS A 301 13.94 -2.24 -5.67
C LYS A 301 14.95 -3.32 -5.29
N LYS A 302 15.97 -3.54 -6.12
CA LYS A 302 17.05 -4.49 -5.84
C LYS A 302 17.90 -4.06 -4.64
N ILE A 303 18.26 -2.78 -4.54
CA ILE A 303 19.01 -2.23 -3.39
C ILE A 303 18.23 -2.43 -2.09
N LEU A 304 16.94 -2.08 -2.05
CA LEU A 304 16.10 -2.24 -0.86
C LEU A 304 15.98 -3.72 -0.43
N ALA A 305 15.86 -4.63 -1.39
CA ALA A 305 15.85 -6.07 -1.11
C ALA A 305 17.20 -6.58 -0.61
N GLY A 306 18.31 -6.16 -1.22
CA GLY A 306 19.65 -6.48 -0.73
C GLY A 306 19.86 -5.99 0.71
N TYR A 307 19.45 -4.75 0.99
CA TYR A 307 19.52 -4.18 2.33
C TYR A 307 18.69 -4.95 3.36
N LEU A 308 17.47 -5.35 2.97
CA LEU A 308 16.62 -6.21 3.80
C LEU A 308 17.34 -7.51 4.15
N ILE A 309 17.93 -8.18 3.16
CA ILE A 309 18.60 -9.47 3.32
C ILE A 309 19.82 -9.32 4.24
N THR A 310 20.66 -8.31 4.00
CA THR A 310 21.83 -7.98 4.83
C THR A 310 21.44 -7.79 6.30
N LEU A 311 20.41 -6.99 6.57
CA LEU A 311 19.92 -6.78 7.93
C LEU A 311 19.34 -8.06 8.53
N GLN A 312 18.57 -8.82 7.75
CA GLN A 312 17.94 -10.05 8.19
C GLN A 312 18.97 -11.10 8.60
N GLU A 313 20.05 -11.28 7.84
CA GLU A 313 21.15 -12.19 8.19
C GLU A 313 21.85 -11.76 9.48
N GLY A 314 22.09 -10.46 9.65
CA GLY A 314 22.62 -9.88 10.88
C GLY A 314 21.72 -10.12 12.09
N ILE A 315 20.39 -9.98 11.92
CA ILE A 315 19.40 -10.30 12.95
C ILE A 315 19.44 -11.79 13.28
N PHE A 316 19.44 -12.66 12.27
CA PHE A 316 19.40 -14.11 12.44
C PHE A 316 20.62 -14.66 13.16
N ALA A 317 21.82 -14.18 12.85
CA ALA A 317 23.03 -14.56 13.55
C ALA A 317 22.92 -14.29 15.07
N ARG A 318 22.37 -13.13 15.44
CA ARG A 318 22.20 -12.71 16.83
C ARG A 318 21.08 -13.48 17.53
N LEU A 319 19.97 -13.76 16.84
CA LEU A 319 18.90 -14.60 17.36
C LEU A 319 19.38 -16.02 17.68
N ARG A 320 20.26 -16.60 16.84
CA ARG A 320 20.86 -17.92 17.11
C ARG A 320 21.75 -17.89 18.36
N LEU A 321 22.56 -16.84 18.54
CA LEU A 321 23.37 -16.65 19.75
C LEU A 321 22.48 -16.55 21.01
N LEU A 322 21.45 -15.71 20.97
CA LEU A 322 20.50 -15.54 22.09
C LEU A 322 19.76 -16.85 22.41
N ALA A 323 19.29 -17.58 21.38
CA ALA A 323 18.58 -18.84 21.54
C ALA A 323 19.45 -19.96 22.14
N ALA A 324 20.77 -19.95 21.87
CA ALA A 324 21.70 -20.91 22.45
C ALA A 324 21.89 -20.73 23.97
N GLY A 325 21.44 -19.61 24.56
CA GLY A 325 21.43 -19.36 26.00
C GLY A 325 22.80 -19.09 26.64
N LYS A 326 23.89 -19.15 25.86
CA LYS A 326 25.28 -18.99 26.32
C LYS A 326 25.82 -17.54 26.23
N THR A 327 24.94 -16.55 26.04
CA THR A 327 25.35 -15.15 25.89
C THR A 327 25.75 -14.52 27.23
N GLY A 328 26.98 -14.01 27.31
CA GLY A 328 27.49 -13.22 28.42
C GLY A 328 27.28 -11.71 28.25
N GLU A 329 27.87 -10.92 29.14
CA GLU A 329 27.73 -9.45 29.15
C GLU A 329 28.25 -8.79 27.86
N ALA A 330 29.39 -9.28 27.34
CA ALA A 330 29.99 -8.77 26.11
C ALA A 330 29.07 -8.99 24.90
N ASP A 331 28.52 -10.20 24.77
CA ASP A 331 27.58 -10.55 23.68
C ASP A 331 26.34 -9.68 23.72
N LEU A 332 25.70 -9.55 24.88
CA LEU A 332 24.48 -8.74 25.02
C LEU A 332 24.75 -7.26 24.74
N THR A 333 25.94 -6.76 25.10
CA THR A 333 26.36 -5.39 24.79
C THR A 333 26.56 -5.19 23.29
N GLU A 334 27.16 -6.14 22.60
CA GLU A 334 27.33 -6.08 21.14
C GLU A 334 26.00 -6.19 20.41
N ILE A 335 25.12 -7.10 20.82
CA ILE A 335 23.78 -7.25 20.24
C ILE A 335 22.98 -5.96 20.45
N ALA A 336 23.00 -5.38 21.65
CA ALA A 336 22.34 -4.10 21.91
C ALA A 336 22.93 -2.96 21.06
N ARG A 337 24.25 -2.95 20.83
CA ARG A 337 24.91 -1.99 19.93
C ARG A 337 24.42 -2.16 18.49
N PHE A 338 24.28 -3.40 18.01
CA PHE A 338 23.72 -3.68 16.69
C PHE A 338 22.27 -3.19 16.58
N CYS A 339 21.41 -3.54 17.54
CA CYS A 339 20.01 -3.11 17.51
C CYS A 339 19.89 -1.57 17.48
N ARG A 340 20.70 -0.86 18.27
CA ARG A 340 20.71 0.61 18.26
C ARG A 340 21.22 1.18 16.94
N LYS A 341 22.35 0.68 16.41
CA LYS A 341 23.02 1.26 15.24
C LYS A 341 22.40 0.87 13.91
N LYS A 342 21.88 -0.35 13.78
CA LYS A 342 21.40 -0.92 12.52
C LYS A 342 19.88 -1.02 12.43
N LEU A 343 19.19 -1.11 13.58
CA LEU A 343 17.72 -1.21 13.63
C LEU A 343 17.06 0.02 14.28
N HIS A 344 17.85 1.02 14.68
CA HIS A 344 17.36 2.23 15.34
C HIS A 344 16.52 1.95 16.61
N LEU A 345 16.77 0.80 17.26
CA LEU A 345 16.04 0.39 18.46
C LEU A 345 16.44 1.24 19.67
N VAL A 346 15.45 1.85 20.32
CA VAL A 346 15.64 2.59 21.58
C VAL A 346 15.61 1.62 22.75
N MET A 347 16.70 1.56 23.51
CA MET A 347 16.77 0.70 24.70
C MET A 347 15.97 1.32 25.85
N PRO A 348 15.26 0.51 26.67
CA PRO A 348 14.53 1.02 27.81
C PRO A 348 15.47 1.61 28.86
N ARG A 349 14.96 2.57 29.65
CA ARG A 349 15.71 3.14 30.78
C ARG A 349 16.14 2.02 31.72
N GLY A 350 17.41 2.08 32.14
CA GLY A 350 17.99 1.06 33.02
C GLY A 350 18.23 -0.31 32.36
N PHE A 351 18.20 -0.43 31.02
CA PHE A 351 18.47 -1.69 30.32
C PHE A 351 19.76 -2.39 30.80
N LEU A 352 20.84 -1.65 31.00
CA LEU A 352 22.13 -2.19 31.50
C LEU A 352 22.08 -2.67 32.95
N LYS A 353 21.10 -2.21 33.75
CA LYS A 353 20.90 -2.62 35.15
C LYS A 353 20.04 -3.87 35.29
N ARG A 354 19.37 -4.30 34.21
CA ARG A 354 18.57 -5.53 34.19
C ARG A 354 19.47 -6.75 34.20
N SER A 355 18.96 -7.87 34.71
CA SER A 355 19.66 -9.15 34.67
C SER A 355 19.98 -9.58 33.25
N LEU A 356 20.99 -10.44 33.07
CA LEU A 356 21.34 -11.01 31.77
C LEU A 356 20.14 -11.71 31.11
N ALA A 357 19.31 -12.39 31.90
CA ALA A 357 18.11 -13.08 31.43
C ALA A 357 17.07 -12.11 30.86
N GLU A 358 16.76 -11.03 31.59
CA GLU A 358 15.80 -10.00 31.14
C GLU A 358 16.30 -9.26 29.89
N ARG A 359 17.60 -8.96 29.82
CA ARG A 359 18.21 -8.33 28.65
C ARG A 359 18.18 -9.26 27.43
N ARG A 360 18.48 -10.55 27.62
CA ARG A 360 18.39 -11.57 26.57
C ARG A 360 16.97 -11.69 26.04
N LEU A 361 15.99 -11.81 26.93
CA LEU A 361 14.57 -11.89 26.56
C LEU A 361 14.13 -10.65 25.77
N PHE A 362 14.43 -9.46 26.28
CA PHE A 362 14.11 -8.21 25.60
C PHE A 362 14.72 -8.15 24.19
N LEU A 363 16.03 -8.40 24.05
CA LEU A 363 16.69 -8.36 22.75
C LEU A 363 16.12 -9.41 21.79
N PHE A 364 15.81 -10.62 22.28
CA PHE A 364 15.21 -11.67 21.49
C PHE A 364 13.83 -11.27 20.97
N GLU A 365 12.96 -10.73 21.83
CA GLU A 365 11.61 -10.28 21.45
C GLU A 365 11.61 -9.11 20.45
N LYS A 366 12.60 -8.22 20.53
CA LYS A 366 12.75 -7.11 19.56
C LYS A 366 13.33 -7.58 18.23
N LEU A 367 14.29 -8.50 18.26
CA LEU A 367 14.90 -9.02 17.03
C LEU A 367 13.98 -10.01 16.30
N ASN A 368 13.21 -10.83 17.03
CA ASN A 368 12.38 -11.90 16.46
C ASN A 368 11.00 -11.37 16.02
N ARG A 369 11.03 -10.44 15.07
CA ARG A 369 9.85 -9.80 14.46
C ARG A 369 10.00 -9.81 12.93
N PRO A 370 8.89 -9.74 12.17
CA PRO A 370 8.96 -9.46 10.73
C PRO A 370 9.72 -8.16 10.45
N LEU A 371 10.38 -8.10 9.29
CA LEU A 371 11.21 -6.96 8.88
C LEU A 371 10.58 -6.27 7.66
N ARG A 372 10.58 -4.94 7.66
CA ARG A 372 10.25 -4.12 6.49
C ARG A 372 11.27 -3.01 6.29
N ILE A 373 11.69 -2.86 5.05
CA ILE A 373 12.46 -1.72 4.55
C ILE A 373 11.52 -0.90 3.69
N CYS A 374 11.32 0.37 4.04
CA CYS A 374 10.44 1.27 3.31
C CYS A 374 11.28 2.35 2.64
N GLY A 375 11.20 2.42 1.31
CA GLY A 375 11.78 3.53 0.55
C GLY A 375 11.02 4.81 0.86
N MET A 376 11.74 5.89 1.13
CA MET A 376 11.19 7.23 1.41
C MET A 376 11.70 8.21 0.38
N VAL A 377 10.79 8.95 -0.24
CA VAL A 377 11.14 10.03 -1.18
C VAL A 377 11.09 11.37 -0.44
N LYS A 378 11.85 12.35 -0.93
CA LYS A 378 11.71 13.73 -0.44
C LYS A 378 10.30 14.23 -0.70
N ASN A 379 9.73 14.93 0.27
CA ASN A 379 8.39 15.48 0.13
C ASN A 379 8.44 16.82 -0.63
N GLU A 380 7.80 16.88 -1.79
CA GLU A 380 7.66 18.09 -2.61
C GLU A 380 6.25 18.72 -2.49
N GLY A 381 5.56 18.45 -1.37
CA GLY A 381 4.21 18.93 -1.09
C GLY A 381 3.10 17.92 -1.39
N GLU A 382 3.46 16.65 -1.56
CA GLU A 382 2.50 15.57 -1.81
C GLU A 382 1.72 15.24 -0.52
N PRO A 383 0.38 15.21 -0.57
CA PRO A 383 -0.43 14.86 0.60
C PRO A 383 -0.35 13.36 0.90
N GLY A 384 -0.13 13.00 2.16
CA GLY A 384 -0.20 11.62 2.63
C GLY A 384 0.69 11.34 3.84
N GLY A 385 1.03 10.07 4.04
CA GLY A 385 1.78 9.63 5.21
C GLY A 385 3.29 9.88 5.12
N GLY A 386 3.93 10.05 6.27
CA GLY A 386 5.37 10.31 6.39
C GLY A 386 6.06 9.43 7.44
N PRO A 387 7.40 9.39 7.43
CA PRO A 387 8.19 8.67 8.43
C PRO A 387 8.37 9.51 9.71
N PHE A 388 7.97 8.95 10.86
CA PHE A 388 8.11 9.62 12.15
C PHE A 388 8.69 8.69 13.23
N TRP A 389 9.34 9.31 14.21
CA TRP A 389 9.52 8.72 15.52
C TRP A 389 8.24 8.92 16.33
N VAL A 390 7.67 7.84 16.82
CA VAL A 390 6.41 7.84 17.56
C VAL A 390 6.61 7.35 18.99
N ASP A 391 6.04 8.09 19.93
CA ASP A 391 6.05 7.75 21.35
C ASP A 391 4.91 6.77 21.66
N HIS A 392 5.23 5.63 22.29
CA HIS A 392 4.21 4.68 22.75
C HIS A 392 4.01 4.84 24.25
N SER A 393 2.84 5.34 24.66
CA SER A 393 2.48 5.45 26.08
C SER A 393 2.35 4.05 26.70
N GLY A 394 3.24 3.72 27.64
CA GLY A 394 3.10 2.53 28.50
C GLY A 394 3.59 1.19 27.94
N GLY A 395 4.29 1.17 26.80
CA GLY A 395 4.85 -0.06 26.20
C GLY A 395 6.32 -0.36 26.56
N THR A 396 6.83 -1.51 26.11
CA THR A 396 8.28 -1.87 26.22
C THR A 396 9.17 -1.04 25.27
N ASP A 397 8.60 -0.47 24.21
CA ASP A 397 9.24 0.46 23.28
C ASP A 397 8.84 1.88 23.65
N ALA A 398 9.76 2.70 24.16
CA ALA A 398 9.44 4.09 24.49
C ALA A 398 9.18 4.93 23.23
N VAL A 399 9.94 4.67 22.16
CA VAL A 399 9.86 5.37 20.88
C VAL A 399 10.21 4.39 19.75
N SER A 400 9.53 4.47 18.61
CA SER A 400 9.85 3.65 17.43
C SER A 400 9.60 4.37 16.11
N LEU A 401 10.24 3.90 15.03
CA LEU A 401 9.99 4.36 13.66
C LEU A 401 8.67 3.84 13.13
N GLN A 402 7.79 4.75 12.69
CA GLN A 402 6.48 4.42 12.15
C GLN A 402 6.14 5.29 10.94
N ILE A 403 5.34 4.73 10.03
CA ILE A 403 4.69 5.53 9.00
C ILE A 403 3.40 6.06 9.64
N VAL A 404 3.20 7.36 9.62
CA VAL A 404 2.03 8.01 10.21
C VAL A 404 1.28 8.78 9.13
N GLU A 405 -0.04 8.66 9.12
CA GLU A 405 -0.93 9.43 8.25
C GLU A 405 -1.54 10.61 9.00
N GLU A 406 -1.91 11.67 8.28
CA GLU A 406 -2.42 12.92 8.88
C GLU A 406 -3.67 12.68 9.73
N ALA A 407 -4.52 11.72 9.33
CA ALA A 407 -5.72 11.36 10.06
C ALA A 407 -5.45 10.71 11.44
N GLN A 408 -4.20 10.33 11.73
CA GLN A 408 -3.82 9.69 12.99
C GLN A 408 -3.33 10.67 14.05
N ILE A 409 -3.06 11.95 13.71
CA ILE A 409 -2.54 12.94 14.65
C ILE A 409 -3.64 13.89 15.15
N ASP A 410 -3.47 14.44 16.36
CA ASP A 410 -4.35 15.49 16.85
C ASP A 410 -3.93 16.83 16.25
N ARG A 411 -4.70 17.33 15.29
CA ARG A 411 -4.43 18.63 14.65
C ARG A 411 -4.72 19.80 15.55
N ASN A 412 -5.45 19.64 16.65
CA ASN A 412 -5.73 20.73 17.59
C ASN A 412 -4.55 20.97 18.55
N ASP A 413 -3.67 19.99 18.71
CA ASP A 413 -2.39 20.15 19.39
C ASP A 413 -1.41 20.89 18.46
N SER A 414 -1.05 22.12 18.84
CA SER A 414 -0.13 22.95 18.06
C SER A 414 1.26 22.35 17.94
N GLY A 415 1.75 21.64 18.97
CA GLY A 415 3.04 20.97 18.94
C GLY A 415 3.05 19.80 17.97
N GLN A 416 2.01 18.97 17.99
CA GLN A 416 1.86 17.86 17.04
C GLN A 416 1.74 18.36 15.60
N ARG A 417 1.00 19.45 15.38
CA ARG A 417 0.89 20.09 14.07
C ARG A 417 2.25 20.56 13.54
N THR A 418 3.04 21.26 14.37
CA THR A 418 4.39 21.71 13.97
C THR A 418 5.31 20.55 13.63
N LEU A 419 5.27 19.45 14.40
CA LEU A 419 6.06 18.25 14.10
C LEU A 419 5.66 17.63 12.76
N TRP A 420 4.36 17.54 12.47
CA TRP A 420 3.85 17.03 11.20
C TRP A 420 4.33 17.87 10.02
N GLU A 421 4.16 19.19 10.10
CA GLU A 421 4.52 20.16 9.05
C GLU A 421 6.03 20.23 8.81
N SER A 422 6.86 19.81 9.77
CA SER A 422 8.32 19.75 9.63
C SER A 422 8.86 18.51 8.89
N SER A 423 8.00 17.58 8.47
CA SER A 423 8.44 16.39 7.73
C SER A 423 8.97 16.74 6.33
N THR A 424 10.18 16.30 6.03
CA THR A 424 10.84 16.48 4.73
C THR A 424 10.75 15.27 3.81
N TYR A 425 10.11 14.18 4.27
CA TYR A 425 9.98 12.93 3.54
C TYR A 425 8.54 12.45 3.49
N PHE A 426 8.26 11.64 2.47
CA PHE A 426 6.96 11.08 2.16
C PHE A 426 7.08 9.57 1.95
N ASN A 427 6.04 8.82 2.33
CA ASN A 427 5.96 7.38 2.11
C ASN A 427 5.29 7.05 0.76
N PRO A 428 6.04 6.64 -0.28
CA PRO A 428 5.51 6.25 -1.60
C PRO A 428 4.78 4.91 -1.60
N VAL A 429 4.71 4.21 -0.45
CA VAL A 429 4.26 2.82 -0.36
C VAL A 429 5.16 1.91 -1.23
N ASP A 430 6.46 2.17 -1.15
CA ASP A 430 7.52 1.30 -1.67
C ASP A 430 8.12 0.50 -0.52
N LEU A 431 7.65 -0.73 -0.31
CA LEU A 431 8.13 -1.57 0.79
C LEU A 431 8.75 -2.86 0.25
N VAL A 432 9.79 -3.31 0.93
CA VAL A 432 10.33 -4.67 0.81
C VAL A 432 10.23 -5.32 2.18
N CYS A 433 9.64 -6.51 2.26
CA CYS A 433 9.31 -7.15 3.52
C CYS A 433 9.86 -8.58 3.61
N GLY A 434 10.23 -9.00 4.81
CA GLY A 434 10.69 -10.34 5.14
C GLY A 434 9.83 -10.97 6.23
N PHE A 435 9.26 -12.15 5.95
CA PHE A 435 8.24 -12.79 6.81
C PHE A 435 8.72 -14.01 7.58
N ARG A 436 9.98 -14.41 7.42
CA ARG A 436 10.53 -15.59 8.07
C ARG A 436 11.43 -15.24 9.25
N ASP A 437 11.40 -16.10 10.26
CA ASP A 437 12.30 -16.06 11.41
C ASP A 437 13.66 -16.70 11.07
N TYR A 438 14.58 -16.66 12.04
CA TYR A 438 15.94 -17.19 11.90
C TYR A 438 16.03 -18.71 11.69
N ARG A 439 14.91 -19.43 11.85
CA ARG A 439 14.72 -20.87 11.64
C ARG A 439 14.00 -21.17 10.32
N GLY A 440 13.66 -20.15 9.53
CA GLY A 440 12.91 -20.28 8.28
C GLY A 440 11.40 -20.42 8.47
N GLN A 441 10.89 -20.30 9.70
CA GLN A 441 9.46 -20.37 9.98
C GLN A 441 8.82 -19.03 9.68
N LYS A 442 7.66 -19.07 9.02
CA LYS A 442 6.90 -17.86 8.71
C LYS A 442 6.24 -17.32 9.98
N PHE A 443 6.35 -16.01 10.19
CA PHE A 443 5.60 -15.31 11.21
C PHE A 443 4.12 -15.25 10.83
N ASP A 444 3.24 -15.44 11.82
CA ASP A 444 1.87 -14.99 11.70
C ASP A 444 1.83 -13.47 11.86
N LEU A 445 1.68 -12.76 10.74
CA LEU A 445 1.75 -11.30 10.68
C LEU A 445 0.65 -10.63 11.50
N THR A 446 -0.46 -11.33 11.76
CA THR A 446 -1.59 -10.79 12.54
C THR A 446 -1.24 -10.53 14.00
N ARG A 447 -0.15 -11.14 14.50
CA ARG A 447 0.36 -10.95 15.86
C ARG A 447 1.19 -9.68 16.03
N PHE A 448 1.47 -8.95 14.95
CA PHE A 448 2.35 -7.77 14.95
C PHE A 448 1.60 -6.47 14.61
N ILE A 449 0.28 -6.46 14.81
CA ILE A 449 -0.63 -5.32 14.63
C ILE A 449 -0.75 -4.56 15.96
N ASP A 450 -0.76 -3.22 15.89
CA ASP A 450 -1.25 -2.41 17.00
C ASP A 450 -2.73 -2.04 16.78
N PRO A 451 -3.68 -2.62 17.54
CA PRO A 451 -5.11 -2.36 17.36
C PRO A 451 -5.52 -0.93 17.74
N GLU A 452 -4.72 -0.23 18.55
CA GLU A 452 -5.01 1.13 19.02
C GLU A 452 -4.84 2.17 17.90
N TRP A 453 -4.15 1.81 16.82
CA TRP A 453 -3.90 2.66 15.65
C TRP A 453 -5.01 2.60 14.59
N SER A 454 -6.20 2.14 14.98
CA SER A 454 -7.41 2.24 14.15
C SER A 454 -7.75 3.72 13.90
N THR A 455 -8.57 4.06 12.93
CA THR A 455 -9.06 5.45 12.75
C THR A 455 -10.58 5.48 12.64
N ILE A 456 -11.20 6.59 13.01
CA ILE A 456 -12.65 6.78 12.83
C ILE A 456 -12.83 7.88 11.79
N SER A 457 -13.53 7.55 10.71
CA SER A 457 -13.84 8.47 9.62
C SER A 457 -15.34 8.80 9.62
N ARG A 458 -15.66 10.09 9.41
CA ARG A 458 -17.05 10.52 9.17
C ARG A 458 -17.36 10.35 7.68
N LYS A 459 -18.48 9.70 7.39
CA LYS A 459 -19.00 9.48 6.03
C LYS A 459 -20.49 9.78 6.05
N SER A 460 -21.10 9.81 4.87
CA SER A 460 -22.55 9.89 4.74
C SER A 460 -23.08 8.74 3.89
N GLU A 461 -24.31 8.31 4.18
CA GLU A 461 -25.08 7.39 3.36
C GLU A 461 -26.49 7.96 3.23
N GLU A 462 -26.95 8.18 2.00
CA GLU A 462 -28.31 8.67 1.73
C GLU A 462 -28.65 9.97 2.49
N GLY A 463 -27.67 10.84 2.66
CA GLY A 463 -27.81 12.11 3.39
C GLY A 463 -27.79 11.98 4.92
N ARG A 464 -27.67 10.77 5.49
CA ARG A 464 -27.47 10.53 6.92
C ARG A 464 -25.98 10.39 7.24
N ASP A 465 -25.55 11.04 8.31
CA ASP A 465 -24.19 10.94 8.83
C ASP A 465 -23.95 9.57 9.47
N LEU A 466 -22.78 9.00 9.18
CA LEU A 466 -22.29 7.80 9.84
C LEU A 466 -20.80 7.90 10.16
N LEU A 467 -20.37 7.10 11.12
CA LEU A 467 -18.98 6.90 11.48
C LEU A 467 -18.56 5.49 11.05
N ALA A 468 -17.40 5.40 10.41
CA ALA A 468 -16.79 4.16 9.97
C ALA A 468 -15.42 3.98 10.62
N LEU A 469 -15.22 2.83 11.26
CA LEU A 469 -13.94 2.45 11.85
C LEU A 469 -13.06 1.87 10.73
N GLU A 470 -11.86 2.41 10.56
CA GLU A 470 -10.85 1.81 9.69
C GLU A 470 -9.86 1.05 10.56
N ARG A 471 -9.55 -0.19 10.16
CA ARG A 471 -8.56 -1.01 10.85
C ARG A 471 -7.18 -0.36 10.73
N PRO A 472 -6.24 -0.67 11.64
CA PRO A 472 -4.88 -0.16 11.55
C PRO A 472 -4.32 -0.38 10.15
N GLY A 473 -3.97 0.69 9.42
CA GLY A 473 -3.67 0.58 7.99
C GLY A 473 -2.44 -0.30 7.73
N LEU A 474 -2.32 -0.84 6.51
CA LEU A 474 -1.34 -1.90 6.21
C LEU A 474 0.08 -1.51 6.63
N TRP A 475 0.51 -0.29 6.32
CA TRP A 475 1.85 0.23 6.62
C TRP A 475 1.90 1.17 7.83
N ASN A 476 0.78 1.69 8.31
CA ASN A 476 0.71 2.68 9.39
C ASN A 476 -0.01 2.17 10.65
N GLY A 477 -0.12 0.84 10.84
CA GLY A 477 -0.64 0.27 12.10
C GLY A 477 -0.66 -1.27 12.13
N SER A 478 -1.05 -1.91 11.03
CA SER A 478 -0.95 -3.38 10.86
C SER A 478 0.48 -3.91 10.90
N MET A 479 1.46 -3.02 10.73
CA MET A 479 2.89 -3.31 10.81
C MET A 479 3.58 -2.59 11.97
N ALA A 480 2.83 -2.13 12.98
CA ALA A 480 3.38 -1.34 14.08
C ALA A 480 4.47 -2.07 14.87
N TYR A 481 4.35 -3.39 15.06
CA TYR A 481 5.32 -4.20 15.80
C TYR A 481 6.35 -4.92 14.92
N TRP A 482 6.61 -4.37 13.73
CA TRP A 482 7.66 -4.87 12.83
C TRP A 482 8.98 -4.16 13.08
N ASN A 483 10.09 -4.83 12.78
CA ASN A 483 11.35 -4.13 12.60
C ASN A 483 11.23 -3.27 11.34
N THR A 484 11.26 -1.95 11.53
CA THR A 484 10.97 -0.96 10.49
C THR A 484 12.18 -0.07 10.27
N LEU A 485 12.67 -0.04 9.03
CA LEU A 485 13.73 0.88 8.62
C LEU A 485 13.28 1.68 7.41
N PHE A 486 13.67 2.95 7.40
CA PHE A 486 13.45 3.85 6.28
C PHE A 486 14.74 4.07 5.52
N VAL A 487 14.67 4.06 4.20
CA VAL A 487 15.81 4.28 3.31
C VAL A 487 15.45 5.39 2.33
N GLU A 488 16.30 6.40 2.18
CA GLU A 488 16.09 7.43 1.16
C GLU A 488 16.19 6.80 -0.24
N VAL A 489 15.22 7.10 -1.09
CA VAL A 489 15.21 6.69 -2.50
C VAL A 489 14.90 7.90 -3.40
N PRO A 490 15.33 7.89 -4.67
CA PRO A 490 15.04 8.97 -5.61
C PRO A 490 13.55 9.15 -5.86
N LEU A 491 13.13 10.40 -6.06
CA LEU A 491 11.74 10.76 -6.33
C LEU A 491 11.15 10.04 -7.55
N VAL A 492 11.98 9.74 -8.57
CA VAL A 492 11.55 9.03 -9.79
C VAL A 492 11.04 7.60 -9.53
N THR A 493 11.21 7.06 -8.32
CA THR A 493 10.60 5.78 -7.91
C THR A 493 9.11 5.92 -7.54
N PHE A 494 8.60 7.16 -7.46
CA PHE A 494 7.24 7.49 -7.08
C PHE A 494 6.53 8.32 -8.16
N ASN A 495 5.70 7.66 -8.97
CA ASN A 495 4.88 8.30 -10.01
C ASN A 495 3.45 7.73 -9.96
N PRO A 496 2.64 8.13 -8.97
CA PRO A 496 1.29 7.63 -8.84
C PRO A 496 0.33 8.33 -9.81
N VAL A 497 -0.61 7.57 -10.37
CA VAL A 497 -1.73 8.11 -11.15
C VAL A 497 -2.97 8.21 -10.27
N LYS A 498 -3.28 9.40 -9.74
CA LYS A 498 -4.45 9.65 -8.87
C LYS A 498 -5.65 10.18 -9.66
N THR A 499 -5.39 11.02 -10.65
CA THR A 499 -6.36 11.63 -11.58
C THR A 499 -6.00 11.27 -13.02
N VAL A 500 -6.94 11.45 -13.96
CA VAL A 500 -6.65 11.18 -15.38
C VAL A 500 -5.57 12.11 -15.94
N ALA A 501 -5.52 13.36 -15.47
CA ALA A 501 -4.50 14.33 -15.88
C ALA A 501 -3.08 13.88 -15.52
N ASP A 502 -2.91 13.02 -14.50
CA ASP A 502 -1.58 12.51 -14.12
C ASP A 502 -0.93 11.69 -15.25
N LEU A 503 -1.72 11.03 -16.09
CA LEU A 503 -1.22 10.29 -17.27
C LEU A 503 -0.58 11.20 -18.34
N LEU A 504 -0.78 12.52 -18.23
CA LEU A 504 -0.20 13.50 -19.15
C LEU A 504 1.08 14.14 -18.61
N ARG A 505 1.49 13.79 -17.38
CA ARG A 505 2.77 14.24 -16.83
C ARG A 505 3.90 13.64 -17.67
N PRO A 506 5.05 14.34 -17.81
CA PRO A 506 6.19 13.85 -18.58
C PRO A 506 6.65 12.46 -18.16
N GLN A 507 6.38 12.00 -16.94
CA GLN A 507 6.76 10.68 -16.45
C GLN A 507 5.87 9.54 -16.98
N HIS A 508 4.70 9.83 -17.55
CA HIS A 508 3.78 8.83 -18.11
C HIS A 508 3.68 8.87 -19.64
N LEU A 509 4.22 9.91 -20.27
CA LEU A 509 4.23 10.03 -21.72
C LEU A 509 5.30 9.14 -22.37
N ALA A 510 5.05 8.78 -23.64
CA ALA A 510 6.05 8.15 -24.50
C ALA A 510 7.30 9.04 -24.63
N ALA A 511 8.44 8.42 -24.96
CA ALA A 511 9.71 9.12 -25.18
C ALA A 511 9.63 10.08 -26.37
#